data_AF-A0A2K5CXE8-F1
#
_entry.id   AF-A0A2K5CXE8-F1
#
_cell.length_a   1.000
_cell.length_b   1.000
_cell.length_c   1.000
_cell.angle_alpha   90.00
_cell.angle_beta   90.00
_cell.angle_gamma   90.00
#
_symmetry.space_group_name_H-M   'P 1'
#
loop_
_entity.id
_entity.type
_entity.pdbx_description
1 polymer ?
#
loop_
_entity_poly.entity_id
_entity_poly.type
_entity_poly.pdbx_seq_one_letter_code
_entity_poly.pdbx_strand_id
1 'polypeptide(L)'
;LGLTIAIRYSHSWRQFGPKAKEEVKIIEHQMQTLRLMPHLAIALALTFTSRYAGTLLEEDVFQGKELVRSRLLQVLVAGLKAYSTWENIRCLQDCRECTGGMIVGWELLAQYAKQYEEEPLFDLLQNWAESVGDKLRTSFLAFNTDTVYNLAFLLKAVKFHEQFLWSLVARIYYKVMTKKEDFFHAWNSCLYHLASLSLAHTHRVTLEQFSLAVKSCPDQDDQTLLMKFCLLYGTKLVFQERAWYLEHKYLTSVASTRIRNQLLDLWYSLKDDALRVIAAFNIPHTNLHAPIAGISNPRAFYPAPLQPVAREGALSQLPKLGAKL
;
A
#
# COMPACT_ATOMS: atom_id res chain seq x y z
N LEU A 1 7.50 3.36 12.14
CA LEU A 1 8.50 4.46 12.19
C LEU A 1 8.72 5.10 10.82
N GLY A 2 9.20 4.36 9.81
CA GLY A 2 9.45 4.91 8.46
C GLY A 2 8.22 5.62 7.86
N LEU A 3 7.04 4.99 7.90
CA LEU A 3 5.79 5.60 7.45
C LEU A 3 5.44 6.89 8.19
N THR A 4 5.60 6.91 9.51
CA THR A 4 5.34 8.10 10.33
C THR A 4 6.23 9.27 9.90
N ILE A 5 7.51 9.00 9.63
CA ILE A 5 8.46 10.01 9.16
C ILE A 5 8.06 10.50 7.77
N ALA A 6 7.83 9.58 6.83
CA ALA A 6 7.50 9.92 5.45
C ALA A 6 6.18 10.69 5.32
N ILE A 7 5.15 10.29 6.05
CA ILE A 7 3.84 10.96 6.05
C ILE A 7 3.96 12.35 6.68
N ARG A 8 4.66 12.51 7.82
CA ARG A 8 4.89 13.84 8.43
C ARG A 8 5.66 14.76 7.50
N TYR A 9 6.75 14.24 6.91
CA TYR A 9 7.56 14.97 5.95
C TYR A 9 6.71 15.44 4.75
N SER A 10 5.86 14.56 4.20
CA SER A 10 5.00 14.86 3.05
C SER A 10 3.96 15.95 3.34
N HIS A 11 3.53 16.10 4.59
CA HIS A 11 2.57 17.12 5.01
C HIS A 11 3.23 18.47 5.37
N SER A 12 4.53 18.46 5.71
CA SER A 12 5.29 19.68 6.00
C SER A 12 5.98 20.27 4.78
N TRP A 13 6.50 19.42 3.90
CA TRP A 13 7.30 19.85 2.76
C TRP A 13 6.43 20.24 1.57
N ARG A 14 6.76 21.37 0.94
CA ARG A 14 6.12 21.87 -0.27
C ARG A 14 7.14 21.86 -1.39
N GLN A 15 6.72 21.38 -2.56
CA GLN A 15 7.56 21.38 -3.75
C GLN A 15 6.69 21.23 -4.99
N PHE A 16 7.01 22.03 -6.01
CA PHE A 16 6.25 22.13 -7.25
C PHE A 16 4.84 22.68 -7.05
N GLY A 17 4.36 23.39 -8.06
CA GLY A 17 3.04 23.99 -8.04
C GLY A 17 2.79 24.83 -9.28
N PRO A 18 1.56 25.29 -9.49
CA PRO A 18 1.25 26.21 -10.58
C PRO A 18 2.14 27.47 -10.46
N LYS A 19 2.71 27.95 -11.56
CA LYS A 19 3.66 29.10 -11.58
C LYS A 19 3.17 30.36 -10.84
N ALA A 20 1.84 30.51 -10.67
CA ALA A 20 1.20 31.66 -10.03
C ALA A 20 0.69 31.42 -8.59
N LYS A 21 0.94 30.24 -7.99
CA LYS A 21 0.51 29.88 -6.63
C LYS A 21 1.70 29.42 -5.78
N GLU A 22 1.53 29.44 -4.46
CA GLU A 22 2.49 28.79 -3.56
C GLU A 22 2.67 27.32 -3.92
N GLU A 23 3.88 26.81 -3.70
CA GLU A 23 4.18 25.40 -3.89
C GLU A 23 3.24 24.52 -3.07
N VAL A 24 2.84 23.41 -3.67
CA VAL A 24 1.88 22.48 -3.09
C VAL A 24 2.61 21.52 -2.18
N LYS A 25 1.97 21.11 -1.07
CA LYS A 25 2.52 20.07 -0.18
C LYS A 25 2.73 18.78 -0.96
N ILE A 26 3.80 18.05 -0.66
CA ILE A 26 4.12 16.83 -1.41
C ILE A 26 2.99 15.79 -1.32
N ILE A 27 2.29 15.70 -0.18
CA ILE A 27 1.18 14.76 -0.01
C ILE A 27 0.03 14.98 -1.01
N GLU A 28 -0.13 16.20 -1.55
CA GLU A 28 -1.15 16.49 -2.56
C GLU A 28 -0.82 15.87 -3.92
N HIS A 29 0.46 15.56 -4.18
CA HIS A 29 0.85 14.85 -5.38
C HIS A 29 0.34 13.42 -5.32
N GLN A 30 -0.41 13.04 -6.35
CA GLN A 30 -1.05 11.73 -6.43
C GLN A 30 -0.04 10.61 -6.13
N MET A 31 1.12 10.63 -6.81
CA MET A 31 2.16 9.61 -6.70
C MET A 31 2.64 9.37 -5.26
N GLN A 32 2.78 10.43 -4.45
CA GLN A 32 3.16 10.30 -3.04
C GLN A 32 2.12 9.50 -2.26
N THR A 33 0.85 9.83 -2.48
CA THR A 33 -0.28 9.15 -1.85
C THR A 33 -0.42 7.70 -2.35
N LEU A 34 -0.22 7.44 -3.65
CA LEU A 34 -0.23 6.08 -4.23
C LEU A 34 0.78 5.16 -3.57
N ARG A 35 1.96 5.68 -3.19
CA ARG A 35 3.03 4.88 -2.59
C ARG A 35 2.84 4.69 -1.08
N LEU A 36 2.46 5.73 -0.34
CA LEU A 36 2.44 5.67 1.13
C LEU A 36 1.16 5.05 1.70
N MET A 37 -0.02 5.33 1.13
CA MET A 37 -1.31 4.90 1.70
C MET A 37 -1.50 3.38 1.73
N PRO A 38 -1.11 2.59 0.70
CA PRO A 38 -1.17 1.14 0.79
C PRO A 38 -0.40 0.58 1.98
N HIS A 39 0.81 1.10 2.23
CA HIS A 39 1.65 0.64 3.33
C HIS A 39 1.04 0.94 4.69
N LEU A 40 0.36 2.08 4.82
CA LEU A 40 -0.39 2.41 6.04
C LEU A 40 -1.55 1.44 6.27
N ALA A 41 -2.31 1.10 5.23
CA ALA A 41 -3.38 0.10 5.30
C ALA A 41 -2.86 -1.29 5.70
N ILE A 42 -1.71 -1.69 5.15
CA ILE A 42 -1.07 -2.98 5.43
C ILE A 42 -0.54 -3.01 6.87
N ALA A 43 0.06 -1.92 7.36
CA ALA A 43 0.53 -1.83 8.73
C ALA A 43 -0.62 -2.01 9.74
N LEU A 44 -1.80 -1.42 9.47
CA LEU A 44 -3.01 -1.64 10.26
C LEU A 44 -3.49 -3.08 10.17
N ALA A 45 -3.60 -3.64 8.96
CA ALA A 45 -4.05 -5.00 8.74
C ALA A 45 -3.17 -6.04 9.46
N LEU A 46 -1.85 -5.88 9.36
CA LEU A 46 -0.86 -6.69 10.08
C LEU A 46 -0.99 -6.52 11.59
N THR A 47 -1.21 -5.30 12.10
CA THR A 47 -1.38 -5.05 13.54
C THR A 47 -2.56 -5.83 14.10
N PHE A 48 -3.73 -5.79 13.44
CA PHE A 48 -4.91 -6.52 13.89
C PHE A 48 -4.72 -8.04 13.80
N THR A 49 -4.07 -8.51 12.73
CA THR A 49 -3.85 -9.94 12.54
C THR A 49 -2.80 -10.49 13.50
N SER A 50 -1.77 -9.72 13.82
CA SER A 50 -0.79 -10.06 14.86
C SER A 50 -1.42 -10.09 16.25
N ARG A 51 -2.35 -9.18 16.57
CA ARG A 51 -3.11 -9.23 17.83
C ARG A 51 -3.95 -10.49 17.92
N TYR A 52 -4.65 -10.86 16.84
CA TYR A 52 -5.39 -12.13 16.77
C TYR A 52 -4.49 -13.36 16.95
N ALA A 53 -3.29 -13.37 16.36
CA ALA A 53 -2.33 -14.45 16.61
C ALA A 53 -1.89 -14.50 18.09
N GLY A 54 -1.75 -13.34 18.74
CA GLY A 54 -1.49 -13.22 20.16
C GLY A 54 -2.61 -13.78 21.04
N THR A 55 -3.88 -13.49 20.72
CA THR A 55 -5.02 -14.04 21.48
C THR A 55 -5.11 -15.56 21.37
N LEU A 56 -4.87 -16.12 20.17
CA LEU A 56 -4.80 -17.58 19.99
C LEU A 56 -3.66 -18.21 20.82
N LEU A 57 -2.51 -17.54 20.87
CA LEU A 57 -1.37 -17.98 21.68
C LEU A 57 -1.72 -17.97 23.16
N GLU A 58 -2.33 -16.89 23.66
CA GLU A 58 -2.76 -16.76 25.06
C GLU A 58 -3.77 -17.83 25.45
N GLU A 59 -4.76 -18.11 24.60
CA GLU A 59 -5.76 -19.17 24.81
C GLU A 59 -5.12 -20.56 24.91
N ASP A 60 -4.20 -20.89 23.99
CA ASP A 60 -3.52 -22.19 24.00
C ASP A 60 -2.60 -22.33 25.24
N VAL A 61 -1.92 -21.25 25.65
CA VAL A 61 -1.11 -21.21 26.89
C VAL A 61 -1.99 -21.39 28.12
N PHE A 62 -3.13 -20.68 28.20
CA PHE A 62 -4.06 -20.78 29.32
C PHE A 62 -4.66 -22.18 29.47
N GLN A 63 -4.93 -22.86 28.35
CA GLN A 63 -5.42 -24.24 28.33
C GLN A 63 -4.32 -25.29 28.59
N GLY A 64 -3.08 -24.87 28.84
CA GLY A 64 -1.94 -25.77 29.07
C GLY A 64 -1.58 -26.64 27.86
N LYS A 65 -2.00 -26.22 26.65
CA LYS A 65 -1.68 -26.95 25.43
C LYS A 65 -0.21 -26.75 25.06
N GLU A 66 0.40 -27.83 24.61
CA GLU A 66 1.73 -27.76 24.03
C GLU A 66 1.66 -26.97 22.70
N LEU A 67 2.30 -25.80 22.64
CA LEU A 67 2.28 -24.91 21.47
C LEU A 67 2.78 -25.59 20.19
N VAL A 68 3.63 -26.61 20.33
CA VAL A 68 4.13 -27.45 19.23
C VAL A 68 2.99 -28.23 18.54
N ARG A 69 1.86 -28.45 19.23
CA ARG A 69 0.68 -29.14 18.69
C ARG A 69 -0.32 -28.21 18.01
N SER A 70 -0.21 -26.90 18.19
CA SER A 70 -1.11 -25.92 17.58
C SER A 70 -0.73 -25.65 16.13
N ARG A 71 -1.12 -26.56 15.22
CA ARG A 71 -0.82 -26.47 13.78
C ARG A 71 -1.37 -25.17 13.17
N LEU A 72 -2.56 -24.75 13.58
CA LEU A 72 -3.19 -23.52 13.07
C LEU A 72 -2.35 -22.29 13.42
N LEU A 73 -1.94 -22.16 14.68
CA LEU A 73 -1.11 -21.05 15.13
C LEU A 73 0.25 -21.04 14.42
N GLN A 74 0.87 -22.21 14.27
CA GLN A 74 2.16 -22.33 13.55
C GLN A 74 2.06 -21.88 12.09
N VAL A 75 1.03 -22.33 11.37
CA VAL A 75 0.81 -21.93 9.97
C VAL A 75 0.57 -20.42 9.88
N LEU A 76 -0.27 -19.88 10.77
CA LEU A 76 -0.56 -18.44 10.82
C LEU A 76 0.70 -17.60 11.09
N VAL A 77 1.47 -17.94 12.13
CA VAL A 77 2.68 -17.21 12.52
C VAL A 77 3.76 -17.32 11.46
N ALA A 78 3.93 -18.49 10.83
CA ALA A 78 4.89 -18.67 9.74
C ALA A 78 4.54 -17.80 8.52
N GLY A 79 3.26 -17.78 8.12
CA GLY A 79 2.76 -16.92 7.04
C GLY A 79 2.90 -15.43 7.36
N LEU A 80 2.46 -15.02 8.55
CA LEU A 80 2.56 -13.64 9.03
C LEU A 80 4.00 -13.15 9.08
N LYS A 81 4.94 -13.96 9.59
CA LYS A 81 6.36 -13.59 9.64
C LYS A 81 6.89 -13.29 8.24
N ALA A 82 6.65 -14.17 7.28
CA ALA A 82 7.13 -13.99 5.92
C ALA A 82 6.50 -12.74 5.29
N TYR A 83 5.17 -12.64 5.38
CA TYR A 83 4.41 -11.54 4.79
C TYR A 83 4.77 -10.17 5.39
N SER A 84 4.80 -10.06 6.72
CA SER A 84 5.16 -8.81 7.41
C SER A 84 6.58 -8.38 7.05
N THR A 85 7.51 -9.33 6.91
CA THR A 85 8.90 -9.03 6.56
C THR A 85 9.00 -8.44 5.15
N TRP A 86 8.35 -9.07 4.17
CA TRP A 86 8.37 -8.59 2.79
C TRP A 86 7.71 -7.22 2.64
N GLU A 87 6.54 -7.01 3.25
CA GLU A 87 5.87 -5.72 3.17
C GLU A 87 6.64 -4.62 3.93
N ASN A 88 7.28 -4.94 5.06
CA ASN A 88 8.11 -3.98 5.79
C ASN A 88 9.33 -3.51 4.98
N ILE A 89 10.00 -4.41 4.26
CA ILE A 89 11.14 -4.06 3.39
C ILE A 89 10.68 -3.10 2.29
N ARG A 90 9.58 -3.43 1.60
CA ARG A 90 8.99 -2.58 0.55
C ARG A 90 8.59 -1.22 1.09
N CYS A 91 7.91 -1.21 2.23
CA CYS A 91 7.46 -0.01 2.91
C CYS A 91 8.63 0.92 3.26
N LEU A 92 9.71 0.41 3.84
CA LEU A 92 10.87 1.22 4.22
C LEU A 92 11.58 1.82 3.01
N GLN A 93 11.73 1.04 1.94
CA GLN A 93 12.30 1.52 0.68
C GLN A 93 11.45 2.64 0.08
N ASP A 94 10.13 2.43 -0.02
CA ASP A 94 9.21 3.45 -0.53
C ASP A 94 9.21 4.70 0.33
N CYS A 95 9.24 4.58 1.67
CA CYS A 95 9.35 5.71 2.58
C CYS A 95 10.61 6.53 2.31
N ARG A 96 11.77 5.86 2.15
CA ARG A 96 13.05 6.52 1.86
C ARG A 96 13.01 7.29 0.54
N GLU A 97 12.49 6.67 -0.51
CA GLU A 97 12.36 7.30 -1.82
C GLU A 97 11.42 8.50 -1.80
N CYS A 98 10.29 8.38 -1.09
CA CYS A 98 9.30 9.44 -0.90
C CYS A 98 9.84 10.63 -0.07
N THR A 99 10.90 10.44 0.71
CA THR A 99 11.57 11.49 1.53
C THR A 99 12.80 12.13 0.89
N GLY A 100 13.13 11.82 -0.38
CA GLY A 100 14.25 12.49 -1.06
C GLY A 100 14.64 11.94 -2.43
N GLY A 101 14.52 10.63 -2.67
CA GLY A 101 14.90 10.04 -3.97
C GLY A 101 14.01 10.50 -5.13
N MET A 102 12.71 10.63 -4.88
CA MET A 102 11.74 11.10 -5.86
C MET A 102 11.89 12.60 -6.16
N ILE A 103 12.23 13.39 -5.15
CA ILE A 103 12.48 14.83 -5.29
C ILE A 103 13.63 15.09 -6.28
N VAL A 104 14.72 14.33 -6.18
CA VAL A 104 15.86 14.44 -7.10
C VAL A 104 15.45 14.07 -8.53
N GLY A 105 14.66 13.02 -8.72
CA GLY A 105 14.16 12.63 -10.04
C GLY A 105 13.28 13.71 -10.70
N TRP A 106 12.37 14.31 -9.93
CA TRP A 106 11.53 15.41 -10.43
C TRP A 106 12.34 16.69 -10.69
N GLU A 107 13.32 16.99 -9.86
CA GLU A 107 14.21 18.15 -10.05
C GLU A 107 15.07 17.98 -11.30
N LEU A 108 15.63 16.78 -11.54
CA LEU A 108 16.35 16.47 -12.77
C LEU A 108 15.45 16.57 -14.01
N LEU A 109 14.20 16.09 -13.92
CA LEU A 109 13.22 16.24 -15.00
C LEU A 109 12.85 17.71 -15.24
N ALA A 110 12.70 18.52 -14.19
CA ALA A 110 12.43 19.95 -14.31
C ALA A 110 13.61 20.69 -14.94
N GLN A 111 14.85 20.35 -14.56
CA GLN A 111 16.07 20.88 -15.18
C GLN A 111 16.18 20.47 -16.65
N TYR A 112 15.89 19.20 -16.97
CA TYR A 112 15.89 18.69 -18.34
C TYR A 112 14.80 19.36 -19.20
N ALA A 113 13.59 19.53 -18.66
CA ALA A 113 12.50 20.22 -19.33
C ALA A 113 12.81 21.71 -19.58
N LYS A 114 13.48 22.37 -18.62
CA LYS A 114 13.96 23.75 -18.77
C LYS A 114 15.09 23.88 -19.79
N GLN A 115 15.89 22.83 -19.97
CA GLN A 115 16.95 22.76 -20.98
C GLN A 115 16.39 22.51 -22.39
N TYR A 116 15.17 21.98 -22.52
CA TYR A 116 14.47 21.68 -23.77
C TYR A 116 13.24 22.58 -24.01
N GLU A 117 13.24 23.82 -23.49
CA GLU A 117 12.14 24.80 -23.62
C GLU A 117 11.84 25.26 -25.08
N GLU A 118 12.23 24.52 -26.12
CA GLU A 118 11.88 24.77 -27.52
C GLU A 118 11.02 23.69 -28.21
N GLU A 119 10.55 22.62 -27.53
CA GLU A 119 9.57 21.70 -28.16
C GLU A 119 8.33 21.48 -27.27
N PRO A 120 7.09 21.65 -27.79
CA PRO A 120 5.88 21.57 -27.00
C PRO A 120 5.56 20.09 -26.71
N LEU A 121 6.08 19.62 -25.59
CA LEU A 121 5.81 18.31 -24.97
C LEU A 121 4.30 17.99 -24.84
N PHE A 122 3.46 19.02 -24.89
CA PHE A 122 2.00 18.94 -24.88
C PHE A 122 1.42 18.27 -26.15
N ASP A 123 2.01 18.51 -27.33
CA ASP A 123 1.56 17.92 -28.60
C ASP A 123 1.86 16.41 -28.67
N LEU A 124 2.98 15.97 -28.09
CA LEU A 124 3.34 14.54 -28.00
C LEU A 124 2.40 13.77 -27.06
N LEU A 125 1.96 14.39 -25.96
CA LEU A 125 1.02 13.78 -25.01
C LEU A 125 -0.40 13.69 -25.58
N GLN A 126 -0.83 14.68 -26.36
CA GLN A 126 -2.12 14.67 -27.04
C GLN A 126 -2.18 13.56 -28.11
N ASN A 127 -1.11 13.37 -28.88
CA ASN A 127 -1.00 12.29 -29.86
C ASN A 127 -1.00 10.88 -29.22
N TRP A 128 -0.48 10.74 -28.00
CA TRP A 128 -0.51 9.46 -27.27
C TRP A 128 -1.91 9.16 -26.69
N ALA A 129 -2.62 10.21 -26.24
CA ALA A 129 -4.00 10.09 -25.76
C ALA A 129 -4.97 9.70 -26.89
N GLU A 130 -4.72 10.17 -28.12
CA GLU A 130 -5.51 9.79 -29.30
C GLU A 130 -5.20 8.37 -29.81
N SER A 131 -4.02 7.82 -29.51
CA SER A 131 -3.61 6.47 -29.97
C SER A 131 -4.16 5.31 -29.10
N VAL A 132 -4.57 5.57 -27.86
CA VAL A 132 -5.12 4.54 -26.93
C VAL A 132 -6.66 4.52 -26.92
N GLY A 133 -7.29 5.46 -27.62
CA GLY A 133 -8.74 5.69 -27.56
C GLY A 133 -9.62 4.70 -28.32
N ASP A 134 -9.10 3.96 -29.31
CA ASP A 134 -9.96 3.16 -30.18
C ASP A 134 -9.67 1.65 -30.16
N LYS A 135 -10.76 0.90 -29.95
CA LYS A 135 -10.94 -0.57 -29.92
C LYS A 135 -10.54 -1.31 -28.63
N LEU A 136 -11.28 -1.07 -27.56
CA LEU A 136 -11.62 -2.14 -26.60
C LEU A 136 -13.09 -2.07 -26.19
N ARG A 137 -13.97 -2.34 -27.15
CA ARG A 137 -15.37 -2.66 -26.88
C ARG A 137 -15.64 -4.09 -27.33
N THR A 138 -15.54 -5.03 -26.40
CA THR A 138 -16.15 -6.35 -26.57
C THR A 138 -17.07 -6.63 -25.38
N SER A 139 -18.32 -6.86 -25.73
CA SER A 139 -19.38 -7.31 -24.85
C SER A 139 -19.02 -8.66 -24.25
N PHE A 140 -19.00 -8.74 -22.93
CA PHE A 140 -19.12 -10.01 -22.23
C PHE A 140 -19.97 -9.82 -20.97
N LEU A 141 -20.88 -10.78 -20.80
CA LEU A 141 -21.93 -10.92 -19.79
C LEU A 141 -21.73 -10.11 -18.50
N ALA A 142 -22.74 -9.30 -18.21
CA ALA A 142 -22.91 -8.56 -16.96
C ALA A 142 -23.06 -9.54 -15.79
N PHE A 143 -21.94 -9.87 -15.15
CA PHE A 143 -21.96 -10.27 -13.75
C PHE A 143 -22.18 -8.99 -12.94
N ASN A 144 -23.16 -8.97 -12.02
CA ASN A 144 -23.60 -7.78 -11.28
C ASN A 144 -22.42 -6.87 -10.85
N THR A 145 -22.20 -5.82 -11.64
CA THR A 145 -21.00 -4.95 -11.58
C THR A 145 -21.04 -3.93 -10.45
N ASP A 146 -22.16 -3.88 -9.74
CA ASP A 146 -22.46 -2.83 -8.76
C ASP A 146 -22.09 -3.25 -7.34
N THR A 147 -21.45 -4.41 -7.16
CA THR A 147 -21.00 -4.90 -5.85
C THR A 147 -19.49 -5.07 -5.74
N VAL A 148 -18.74 -4.74 -6.80
CA VAL A 148 -17.29 -4.98 -6.91
C VAL A 148 -16.48 -4.24 -5.82
N TYR A 149 -17.04 -3.17 -5.27
CA TYR A 149 -16.40 -2.33 -4.26
C TYR A 149 -16.68 -2.74 -2.81
N ASN A 150 -17.62 -3.65 -2.58
CA ASN A 150 -18.02 -4.03 -1.24
C ASN A 150 -16.99 -4.94 -0.57
N LEU A 151 -16.77 -4.75 0.72
CA LEU A 151 -15.87 -5.61 1.51
C LEU A 151 -16.25 -7.10 1.41
N ALA A 152 -17.54 -7.41 1.30
CA ALA A 152 -18.04 -8.77 1.08
C ALA A 152 -17.55 -9.36 -0.24
N PHE A 153 -17.49 -8.57 -1.32
CA PHE A 153 -16.95 -9.00 -2.60
C PHE A 153 -15.44 -9.26 -2.51
N LEU A 154 -14.70 -8.35 -1.88
CA LEU A 154 -13.25 -8.49 -1.70
C LEU A 154 -12.90 -9.74 -0.88
N LEU A 155 -13.62 -9.98 0.22
CA LEU A 155 -13.47 -11.20 1.03
C LEU A 155 -13.79 -12.46 0.22
N LYS A 156 -14.85 -12.43 -0.60
CA LYS A 156 -15.19 -13.55 -1.48
C LYS A 156 -14.12 -13.79 -2.54
N ALA A 157 -13.53 -12.74 -3.10
CA ALA A 157 -12.48 -12.84 -4.11
C ALA A 157 -11.22 -13.49 -3.55
N VAL A 158 -10.74 -13.04 -2.38
CA VAL A 158 -9.54 -13.60 -1.75
C VAL A 158 -9.78 -15.04 -1.28
N LYS A 159 -10.98 -15.36 -0.77
CA LYS A 159 -11.39 -16.74 -0.47
C LYS A 159 -11.39 -17.63 -1.70
N PHE A 160 -11.93 -17.14 -2.82
CA PHE A 160 -11.96 -17.88 -4.07
C PHE A 160 -10.54 -18.17 -4.58
N HIS A 161 -9.64 -17.19 -4.50
CA HIS A 161 -8.24 -17.38 -4.90
C HIS A 161 -7.58 -18.49 -4.07
N GLU A 162 -7.71 -18.48 -2.74
CA GLU A 162 -7.17 -19.55 -1.91
C GLU A 162 -7.80 -20.92 -2.22
N GLN A 163 -9.13 -21.01 -2.30
CA GLN A 163 -9.84 -22.26 -2.61
C GLN A 163 -9.44 -22.83 -3.96
N PHE A 164 -9.24 -21.98 -4.96
CA PHE A 164 -8.77 -22.43 -6.26
C PHE A 164 -7.35 -22.98 -6.17
N LEU A 165 -6.45 -22.34 -5.41
CA LEU A 165 -5.11 -22.85 -5.18
C LEU A 165 -5.11 -24.16 -4.38
N TRP A 166 -6.15 -24.48 -3.59
CA TRP A 166 -6.27 -25.81 -3.00
C TRP A 166 -6.42 -26.95 -4.04
N SER A 167 -6.86 -26.65 -5.28
CA SER A 167 -6.85 -27.62 -6.38
C SER A 167 -5.46 -28.14 -6.75
N LEU A 168 -4.39 -27.51 -6.25
CA LEU A 168 -3.00 -27.95 -6.38
C LEU A 168 -2.74 -29.30 -5.70
N VAL A 169 -3.45 -29.62 -4.61
CA VAL A 169 -3.33 -30.93 -3.95
C VAL A 169 -3.71 -32.04 -4.92
N ALA A 170 -4.75 -31.82 -5.73
CA ALA A 170 -5.14 -32.75 -6.78
C ALA A 170 -4.07 -32.86 -7.89
N ARG A 171 -3.32 -31.79 -8.19
CA ARG A 171 -2.22 -31.84 -9.17
C ARG A 171 -1.02 -32.64 -8.68
N ILE A 172 -0.64 -32.49 -7.40
CA ILE A 172 0.43 -33.29 -6.78
C ILE A 172 0.01 -34.77 -6.79
N TYR A 173 -1.21 -35.06 -6.34
CA TYR A 173 -1.76 -36.41 -6.37
C TYR A 173 -1.76 -37.01 -7.79
N TYR A 174 -2.17 -36.23 -8.79
CA TYR A 174 -2.15 -36.66 -10.19
C TYR A 174 -0.74 -37.00 -10.70
N LYS A 175 0.27 -36.20 -10.37
CA LYS A 175 1.66 -36.49 -10.78
C LYS A 175 2.19 -37.77 -10.14
N VAL A 176 1.93 -37.95 -8.85
CA VAL A 176 2.41 -39.13 -8.11
C VAL A 176 1.69 -40.40 -8.56
N MET A 177 0.35 -40.38 -8.61
CA MET A 177 -0.44 -41.58 -8.88
C MET A 177 -0.51 -41.94 -10.36
N THR A 178 -0.65 -40.94 -11.24
CA THR A 178 -0.89 -41.18 -12.67
C THR A 178 0.40 -41.16 -13.48
N LYS A 179 1.29 -40.20 -13.22
CA LYS A 179 2.59 -40.13 -13.92
C LYS A 179 3.68 -40.99 -13.28
N LYS A 180 3.39 -41.60 -12.11
CA LYS A 180 4.35 -42.40 -11.34
C LYS A 180 5.67 -41.65 -11.06
N GLU A 181 5.59 -40.33 -10.94
CA GLU A 181 6.71 -39.51 -10.51
C GLU A 181 6.97 -39.74 -9.02
N ASP A 182 8.24 -39.70 -8.63
CA ASP A 182 8.61 -39.71 -7.22
C ASP A 182 7.96 -38.54 -6.47
N PHE A 183 7.53 -38.79 -5.23
CA PHE A 183 6.82 -37.79 -4.43
C PHE A 183 7.63 -36.52 -4.25
N PHE A 184 8.93 -36.63 -3.97
CA PHE A 184 9.78 -35.47 -3.75
C PHE A 184 9.93 -34.64 -5.03
N HIS A 185 10.02 -35.30 -6.19
CA HIS A 185 10.07 -34.60 -7.48
C HIS A 185 8.74 -33.89 -7.82
N ALA A 186 7.62 -34.58 -7.61
CA ALA A 186 6.28 -34.02 -7.82
C ALA A 186 6.01 -32.84 -6.87
N TRP A 187 6.42 -32.96 -5.60
CA TRP A 187 6.35 -31.92 -4.59
C TRP A 187 7.18 -30.69 -4.98
N ASN A 188 8.46 -30.89 -5.32
CA ASN A 188 9.36 -29.81 -5.73
C ASN A 188 8.84 -29.05 -6.95
N SER A 189 8.29 -29.77 -7.92
CA SER A 189 7.67 -29.18 -9.12
C SER A 189 6.43 -28.31 -8.82
N CYS A 190 5.84 -28.44 -7.63
CA CYS A 190 4.66 -27.69 -7.20
C CYS A 190 4.95 -26.66 -6.11
N LEU A 191 6.21 -26.52 -5.65
CA LEU A 191 6.58 -25.62 -4.55
C LEU A 191 6.23 -24.15 -4.82
N TYR A 192 6.38 -23.68 -6.07
CA TYR A 192 5.98 -22.32 -6.44
C TYR A 192 4.49 -22.07 -6.17
N HIS A 193 3.65 -23.03 -6.52
CA HIS A 193 2.22 -22.93 -6.29
C HIS A 193 1.87 -23.06 -4.81
N LEU A 194 2.60 -23.88 -4.06
CA LEU A 194 2.44 -23.99 -2.61
C LEU A 194 2.79 -22.67 -1.90
N ALA A 195 3.85 -21.99 -2.32
CA ALA A 195 4.20 -20.66 -1.82
C ALA A 195 3.13 -19.62 -2.18
N SER A 196 2.52 -19.73 -3.36
CA SER A 196 1.40 -18.88 -3.75
C SER A 196 0.16 -19.14 -2.87
N LEU A 197 -0.12 -20.41 -2.56
CA LEU A 197 -1.21 -20.80 -1.65
C LEU A 197 -0.98 -20.28 -0.23
N SER A 198 0.24 -20.40 0.32
CA SER A 198 0.53 -19.91 1.67
C SER A 198 0.39 -18.39 1.77
N LEU A 199 0.81 -17.66 0.73
CA LEU A 199 0.61 -16.21 0.66
C LEU A 199 -0.87 -15.84 0.52
N ALA A 200 -1.62 -16.52 -0.35
CA ALA A 200 -3.07 -16.31 -0.52
C ALA A 200 -3.84 -16.58 0.79
N HIS A 201 -3.49 -17.63 1.52
CA HIS A 201 -4.03 -17.93 2.84
C HIS A 201 -3.74 -16.81 3.83
N THR A 202 -2.49 -16.33 3.87
CA THR A 202 -2.09 -15.22 4.75
C THR A 202 -2.87 -13.95 4.43
N HIS A 203 -3.03 -13.61 3.14
CA HIS A 203 -3.82 -12.47 2.68
C HIS A 203 -5.30 -12.60 3.10
N ARG A 204 -5.91 -13.78 2.93
CA ARG A 204 -7.30 -14.02 3.35
C ARG A 204 -7.47 -13.79 4.84
N VAL A 205 -6.65 -14.45 5.66
CA VAL A 205 -6.75 -14.34 7.12
C VAL A 205 -6.53 -12.90 7.55
N THR A 206 -5.54 -12.21 6.97
CA THR A 206 -5.25 -10.82 7.31
C THR A 206 -6.43 -9.88 7.01
N LEU A 207 -7.05 -10.02 5.83
CA LEU A 207 -8.22 -9.22 5.46
C LEU A 207 -9.45 -9.54 6.34
N GLU A 208 -9.67 -10.81 6.66
CA GLU A 208 -10.76 -11.25 7.55
C GLU A 208 -10.60 -10.67 8.96
N GLN A 209 -9.41 -10.82 9.55
CA GLN A 209 -9.16 -10.31 10.91
C GLN A 209 -9.24 -8.78 10.96
N PHE A 210 -8.77 -8.09 9.91
CA PHE A 210 -8.96 -6.66 9.82
C PHE A 210 -10.46 -6.29 9.75
N SER A 211 -11.24 -6.98 8.92
CA SER A 211 -12.69 -6.75 8.84
C SER A 211 -13.41 -6.98 10.17
N LEU A 212 -13.05 -8.04 10.90
CA LEU A 212 -13.61 -8.35 12.22
C LEU A 212 -13.23 -7.27 13.25
N ALA A 213 -11.98 -6.80 13.24
CA ALA A 213 -11.53 -5.73 14.11
C ALA A 213 -12.29 -4.42 13.86
N VAL A 214 -12.53 -4.06 12.59
CA VAL A 214 -13.32 -2.89 12.22
C VAL A 214 -14.76 -3.01 12.75
N LYS A 215 -15.38 -4.18 12.61
CA LYS A 215 -16.75 -4.43 13.11
C LYS A 215 -16.84 -4.38 14.65
N SER A 216 -15.75 -4.71 15.33
CA SER A 216 -15.67 -4.74 16.79
C SER A 216 -15.30 -3.38 17.40
N CYS A 217 -15.07 -2.35 16.57
CA CYS A 217 -14.71 -1.02 17.03
C CYS A 217 -15.92 -0.34 17.67
N PRO A 218 -15.80 0.19 18.92
CA PRO A 218 -16.92 0.82 19.63
C PRO A 218 -17.22 2.24 19.14
N ASP A 219 -16.19 2.95 18.66
CA ASP A 219 -16.31 4.32 18.19
C ASP A 219 -16.68 4.37 16.70
N GLN A 220 -17.72 5.13 16.37
CA GLN A 220 -18.27 5.17 15.02
C GLN A 220 -17.34 5.87 14.03
N ASP A 221 -16.62 6.90 14.46
CA ASP A 221 -15.71 7.66 13.60
C ASP A 221 -14.48 6.81 13.27
N ASP A 222 -13.86 6.20 14.28
CA ASP A 222 -12.74 5.28 14.09
C ASP A 222 -13.16 4.05 13.27
N GLN A 223 -14.37 3.54 13.45
CA GLN A 223 -14.90 2.46 12.62
C GLN A 223 -14.97 2.86 11.14
N THR A 224 -15.49 4.04 10.81
CA THR A 224 -15.58 4.50 9.41
C THR A 224 -14.18 4.69 8.80
N LEU A 225 -13.25 5.26 9.57
CA LEU A 225 -11.86 5.45 9.16
C LEU A 225 -11.17 4.10 8.89
N LEU A 226 -11.25 3.17 9.84
CA LEU A 226 -10.68 1.83 9.70
C LEU A 226 -11.33 1.05 8.55
N MET A 227 -12.62 1.25 8.30
CA MET A 227 -13.32 0.65 7.16
C MET A 227 -12.73 1.12 5.83
N LYS A 228 -12.43 2.41 5.67
CA LYS A 228 -11.76 2.92 4.46
C LYS A 228 -10.40 2.25 4.26
N PHE A 229 -9.58 2.11 5.31
CA PHE A 229 -8.30 1.42 5.23
C PHE A 229 -8.43 -0.09 4.97
N CYS A 230 -9.45 -0.73 5.52
CA CYS A 230 -9.75 -2.14 5.28
C CYS A 230 -10.16 -2.38 3.82
N LEU A 231 -11.02 -1.52 3.28
CA LEU A 231 -11.36 -1.51 1.85
C LEU A 231 -10.12 -1.27 0.99
N LEU A 232 -9.29 -0.30 1.36
CA LEU A 232 -8.05 -0.02 0.63
C LEU A 232 -7.13 -1.23 0.58
N TYR A 233 -6.94 -1.92 1.71
CA TYR A 233 -6.14 -3.13 1.80
C TYR A 233 -6.71 -4.24 0.91
N GLY A 234 -8.02 -4.53 1.01
CA GLY A 234 -8.68 -5.55 0.19
C GLY A 234 -8.62 -5.26 -1.31
N THR A 235 -8.89 -4.01 -1.71
CA THR A 235 -8.81 -3.57 -3.11
C THR A 235 -7.38 -3.68 -3.64
N LYS A 236 -6.36 -3.34 -2.84
CA LYS A 236 -4.95 -3.51 -3.18
C LYS A 236 -4.62 -4.99 -3.44
N LEU A 237 -5.06 -5.90 -2.57
CA LEU A 237 -4.82 -7.34 -2.74
C LEU A 237 -5.43 -7.88 -4.05
N VAL A 238 -6.68 -7.52 -4.33
CA VAL A 238 -7.35 -7.96 -5.56
C VAL A 238 -6.70 -7.34 -6.80
N PHE A 239 -6.28 -6.09 -6.71
CA PHE A 239 -5.59 -5.39 -7.79
C PHE A 239 -4.21 -5.99 -8.10
N GLN A 240 -3.45 -6.40 -7.09
CA GLN A 240 -2.15 -7.04 -7.27
C GLN A 240 -2.27 -8.35 -8.07
N GLU A 241 -3.28 -9.17 -7.76
CA GLU A 241 -3.52 -10.46 -8.41
C GLU A 241 -4.52 -10.38 -9.58
N ARG A 242 -4.80 -9.17 -10.10
CA ARG A 242 -5.84 -8.95 -11.13
C ARG A 242 -5.64 -9.79 -12.39
N ALA A 243 -4.39 -10.05 -12.78
CA ALA A 243 -4.06 -10.88 -13.94
C ALA A 243 -4.57 -12.31 -13.75
N TRP A 244 -4.29 -12.89 -12.58
CA TRP A 244 -4.77 -14.21 -12.20
C TRP A 244 -6.31 -14.27 -12.19
N TYR A 245 -6.98 -13.26 -11.62
CA TYR A 245 -8.45 -13.22 -11.62
C TYR A 245 -9.07 -13.09 -13.02
N LEU A 246 -8.39 -12.40 -13.95
CA LEU A 246 -8.80 -12.29 -15.35
C LEU A 246 -8.61 -13.63 -16.08
N GLU A 247 -7.49 -14.32 -15.87
CA GLU A 247 -7.22 -15.65 -16.45
C GLU A 247 -8.28 -16.68 -16.04
N HIS A 248 -8.71 -16.64 -14.78
CA HIS A 248 -9.72 -17.54 -14.22
C HIS A 248 -11.15 -17.06 -14.46
N LYS A 249 -11.35 -15.98 -15.24
CA LYS A 249 -12.65 -15.39 -15.56
C LYS A 249 -13.47 -14.99 -14.33
N TYR A 250 -12.81 -14.78 -13.19
CA TYR A 250 -13.44 -14.27 -11.96
C TYR A 250 -13.69 -12.76 -12.07
N LEU A 251 -12.75 -12.02 -12.68
CA LEU A 251 -12.92 -10.61 -13.02
C LEU A 251 -13.09 -10.44 -14.53
N THR A 252 -13.83 -9.39 -14.90
CA THR A 252 -13.87 -8.86 -16.27
C THR A 252 -12.92 -7.68 -16.40
N SER A 253 -12.54 -7.31 -17.64
CA SER A 253 -11.71 -6.12 -17.88
C SER A 253 -12.35 -4.83 -17.32
N VAL A 254 -13.68 -4.71 -17.44
CA VAL A 254 -14.44 -3.59 -16.87
C VAL A 254 -14.35 -3.58 -15.35
N ALA A 255 -14.54 -4.74 -14.69
CA ALA A 255 -14.41 -4.84 -13.23
C ALA A 255 -12.98 -4.53 -12.76
N SER A 256 -11.96 -4.99 -13.48
CA SER A 256 -10.55 -4.68 -13.20
C SER A 256 -10.26 -3.17 -13.29
N THR A 257 -10.81 -2.49 -14.29
CA THR A 257 -10.73 -1.03 -14.42
C THR A 257 -11.44 -0.31 -13.29
N ARG A 258 -12.61 -0.80 -12.86
CA ARG A 258 -13.32 -0.24 -11.69
C ARG A 258 -12.53 -0.40 -10.39
N ILE A 259 -11.92 -1.57 -10.16
CA ILE A 259 -11.04 -1.81 -9.00
C ILE A 259 -9.87 -0.83 -9.01
N ARG A 260 -9.28 -0.58 -10.18
CA ARG A 260 -8.22 0.44 -10.33
C ARG A 260 -8.69 1.84 -9.93
N ASN A 261 -9.85 2.27 -10.42
CA ASN A 261 -10.38 3.60 -10.11
C ASN A 261 -10.73 3.72 -8.63
N GLN A 262 -11.39 2.72 -8.04
CA GLN A 262 -11.68 2.69 -6.61
C GLN A 262 -10.41 2.79 -5.75
N LEU A 263 -9.34 2.11 -6.16
CA LEU A 263 -8.06 2.20 -5.48
C LEU A 263 -7.52 3.64 -5.47
N LEU A 264 -7.62 4.34 -6.61
CA LEU A 264 -7.24 5.74 -6.76
C LEU A 264 -8.11 6.69 -5.91
N ASP A 265 -9.41 6.46 -5.88
CA ASP A 265 -10.36 7.27 -5.10
C ASP A 265 -10.14 7.10 -3.59
N LEU A 266 -9.95 5.86 -3.13
CA LEU A 266 -9.64 5.55 -1.73
C LEU A 266 -8.32 6.20 -1.29
N TRP A 267 -7.29 6.18 -2.15
CA TRP A 267 -6.03 6.85 -1.87
C TRP A 267 -6.22 8.35 -1.68
N TYR A 268 -6.93 9.02 -2.59
CA TYR A 268 -7.17 10.45 -2.47
C TYR A 268 -7.97 10.80 -1.21
N SER A 269 -9.00 10.00 -0.88
CA SER A 269 -9.81 10.23 0.32
C SER A 269 -9.04 10.02 1.64
N LEU A 270 -8.05 9.14 1.67
CA LEU A 270 -7.33 8.77 2.88
C LEU A 270 -6.14 9.67 3.21
N LYS A 271 -5.76 10.58 2.30
CA LYS A 271 -4.58 11.45 2.47
C LYS A 271 -4.69 12.31 3.74
N ASP A 272 -5.86 12.91 3.97
CA ASP A 272 -6.10 13.84 5.08
C ASP A 272 -6.23 13.08 6.42
N ASP A 273 -6.79 11.87 6.33
CA ASP A 273 -6.96 10.95 7.43
C ASP A 273 -5.63 10.29 7.89
N ALA A 274 -4.59 10.31 7.05
CA ALA A 274 -3.32 9.65 7.32
C ALA A 274 -2.60 10.20 8.57
N LEU A 275 -2.70 11.51 8.82
CA LEU A 275 -2.10 12.14 10.01
C LEU A 275 -2.73 11.63 11.32
N ARG A 276 -4.06 11.41 11.31
CA ARG A 276 -4.80 10.86 12.46
C ARG A 276 -4.32 9.46 12.78
N VAL A 277 -4.17 8.60 11.76
CA VAL A 277 -3.69 7.22 11.95
C VAL A 277 -2.26 7.17 12.46
N ILE A 278 -1.34 7.97 11.91
CA ILE A 278 0.05 7.94 12.40
C ILE A 278 0.19 8.47 13.82
N ALA A 279 -0.69 9.40 14.24
CA ALA A 279 -0.74 9.88 15.61
C ALA A 279 -1.25 8.78 16.56
N ALA A 280 -2.22 7.98 16.12
CA ALA A 280 -2.77 6.87 16.90
C ALA A 280 -1.74 5.76 17.21
N PHE A 281 -0.68 5.61 16.39
CA PHE A 281 0.42 4.70 16.75
C PHE A 281 1.20 5.16 17.99
N ASN A 282 1.02 6.40 18.45
CA ASN A 282 1.58 6.97 19.67
C ASN A 282 3.09 6.71 19.82
N ILE A 283 3.85 6.86 18.73
CA ILE A 283 5.30 6.64 18.72
C ILE A 283 5.96 7.82 19.47
N PRO A 284 6.70 7.58 20.57
CA PRO A 284 7.34 8.65 21.31
C PRO A 284 8.33 9.44 20.44
N HIS A 285 8.38 10.75 20.65
CA HIS A 285 9.28 11.64 19.90
C HIS A 285 10.76 11.26 20.06
N THR A 286 11.13 10.68 21.20
CA THR A 286 12.48 10.15 21.48
C THR A 286 12.89 9.05 20.51
N ASN A 287 11.94 8.28 19.98
CA ASN A 287 12.21 7.18 19.05
C ASN A 287 12.26 7.66 17.59
N LEU A 288 11.77 8.88 17.32
CA LEU A 288 11.81 9.52 16.01
C LEU A 288 13.12 10.29 15.86
N HIS A 289 14.22 9.55 15.67
CA HIS A 289 15.55 10.11 15.37
C HIS A 289 15.68 10.62 13.92
N ALA A 290 14.66 11.32 13.41
CA ALA A 290 14.61 11.81 12.04
C ALA A 290 14.16 13.28 12.03
N PRO A 291 15.10 14.25 11.89
CA PRO A 291 14.78 15.67 11.89
C PRO A 291 13.77 16.10 10.82
N ILE A 292 13.80 15.42 9.67
CA ILE A 292 12.87 15.63 8.55
C ILE A 292 11.40 15.39 8.92
N ALA A 293 11.11 14.69 10.02
CA ALA A 293 9.75 14.49 10.52
C ALA A 293 9.19 15.70 11.30
N GLY A 294 9.89 16.84 11.29
CA GLY A 294 9.47 18.08 11.96
C GLY A 294 9.73 18.10 13.47
N ILE A 295 10.57 17.20 13.98
CA ILE A 295 10.96 17.17 15.40
C ILE A 295 12.29 17.92 15.55
N SER A 296 12.27 18.99 16.33
CA SER A 296 13.46 19.76 16.69
C SER A 296 14.44 18.87 17.44
N ASN A 297 15.53 18.48 16.77
CA ASN A 297 16.66 17.82 17.41
C ASN A 297 17.84 18.80 17.43
N PRO A 298 18.45 19.11 18.59
CA PRO A 298 19.60 20.00 18.68
C PRO A 298 20.83 19.51 17.89
N ARG A 299 20.84 18.26 17.41
CA ARG A 299 21.88 17.68 16.54
C ARG A 299 21.49 17.58 15.05
N ALA A 300 20.36 18.15 14.64
CA ALA A 300 19.90 18.09 13.26
C ALA A 300 20.64 19.09 12.35
N PHE A 301 21.04 18.63 11.16
CA PHE A 301 21.62 19.46 10.09
C PHE A 301 20.61 20.37 9.37
N TYR A 302 19.31 20.14 9.55
CA TYR A 302 18.25 20.93 8.92
C TYR A 302 17.62 21.89 9.94
N PRO A 303 17.41 23.17 9.59
CA PRO A 303 16.71 24.10 10.45
C PRO A 303 15.27 23.63 10.68
N ALA A 304 14.71 23.95 11.86
CA ALA A 304 13.32 23.64 12.17
C ALA A 304 12.38 24.19 11.08
N PRO A 305 11.26 23.50 10.76
CA PRO A 305 10.25 24.07 9.89
C PRO A 305 9.82 25.43 10.44
N LEU A 306 10.00 26.49 9.65
CA LEU A 306 9.58 27.84 10.04
C LEU A 306 8.08 27.80 10.32
N GLN A 307 7.69 28.03 11.58
CA GLN A 307 6.31 28.37 11.90
C GLN A 307 5.94 29.65 11.13
N PRO A 308 4.68 29.83 10.71
CA PRO A 308 4.26 31.06 10.06
C PRO A 308 4.35 32.20 11.07
N VAL A 309 5.45 32.95 11.03
CA VAL A 309 5.62 34.19 11.78
C VAL A 309 4.61 35.19 11.22
N ALA A 310 3.77 35.74 12.09
CA ALA A 310 2.89 36.85 11.75
C ALA A 310 3.76 37.97 11.13
N ARG A 311 3.44 38.38 9.90
CA ARG A 311 4.16 39.42 9.18
C ARG A 311 4.02 40.75 9.93
N GLU A 312 5.03 41.12 10.70
CA GLU A 312 5.34 42.53 10.94
C GLU A 312 6.47 42.94 10.01
N GLY A 313 6.23 44.03 9.28
CA GLY A 313 6.98 44.41 8.09
C GLY A 313 8.42 44.82 8.37
N ALA A 314 9.34 44.30 7.58
CA ALA A 314 10.57 44.98 7.19
C ALA A 314 11.12 44.31 5.92
N LEU A 315 11.14 45.06 4.82
CA LEU A 315 11.91 44.74 3.62
C LEU A 315 13.40 44.80 3.97
N SER A 316 14.10 43.65 3.95
CA SER A 316 15.57 43.64 3.96
C SER A 316 16.14 42.56 3.02
N GLN A 317 16.55 43.05 1.86
CA GLN A 317 17.59 42.59 0.92
C GLN A 317 18.16 41.17 1.09
N LEU A 318 17.90 40.32 0.08
CA LEU A 318 18.67 39.08 -0.18
C LEU A 318 20.06 39.41 -0.74
N PRO A 319 21.13 38.70 -0.32
CA PRO A 319 22.46 38.88 -0.89
C PRO A 319 22.54 38.22 -2.28
N LYS A 320 23.04 38.99 -3.25
CA LYS A 320 23.38 38.52 -4.60
C LYS A 320 24.53 37.52 -4.54
N LEU A 321 24.27 36.25 -4.80
CA LEU A 321 25.33 35.32 -5.22
C LEU A 321 25.62 35.57 -6.70
N GLY A 322 26.74 36.24 -6.97
CA GLY A 322 27.34 36.29 -8.29
C GLY A 322 28.18 35.04 -8.51
N ALA A 323 27.90 34.31 -9.58
CA ALA A 323 28.83 33.34 -10.16
C ALA A 323 29.00 33.68 -11.64
N LYS A 324 30.24 33.99 -12.02
CA LYS A 324 30.70 34.14 -13.40
C LYS A 324 30.79 32.76 -14.05
N LEU A 325 30.04 32.54 -15.13
CA LEU A 325 30.45 32.02 -16.44
C LEU A 325 29.19 31.75 -17.29
#